data_AF-A0A428Z633-F1
#
_entry.id   AF-A0A428Z633-F1
#
_cell.length_a   1.000
_cell.length_b   1.000
_cell.length_c   1.000
_cell.angle_alpha   90.00
_cell.angle_beta   90.00
_cell.angle_gamma   90.00
#
_symmetry.space_group_name_H-M   'P 1'
#
loop_
_entity.id
_entity.type
_entity.pdbx_description
1 polymer ?
#
loop_
_entity_poly.entity_id
_entity_poly.type
_entity_poly.pdbx_seq_one_letter_code
_entity_poly.pdbx_strand_id
1 'polypeptide(L)'
;MPKPLYIEALIRTDMAKLWRRTQDPAEHQRWDARFTEIDYIGVTTPQRFRYSTTVFGVRIHGEGITSHKREATSALRFRSDHPLSMIVSGSGYWRYIPTHQGIRFLTGYDYVPQWAPADRVFRPLMGWATAWSFDRLRIWLEHDIPPEKTRAFAVVDAAIRAIAIVAAVRTKNPWLALIAFVPKSDKVPAARRCLRKRPLR
;
A
#
# COMPACT_ATOMS: atom_id res chain seq x y z
N MET A 1 -12.09 -18.42 10.07
CA MET A 1 -10.70 -17.92 9.95
C MET A 1 -10.68 -16.64 9.12
N PRO A 2 -9.85 -15.64 9.44
CA PRO A 2 -9.72 -14.42 8.64
C PRO A 2 -9.30 -14.77 7.20
N LYS A 3 -9.78 -14.02 6.21
CA LYS A 3 -9.37 -14.24 4.83
C LYS A 3 -7.99 -13.61 4.59
N PRO A 4 -7.08 -14.29 3.88
CA PRO A 4 -5.84 -13.68 3.39
C PRO A 4 -6.14 -12.44 2.56
N LEU A 5 -5.28 -11.45 2.64
CA LEU A 5 -5.37 -10.22 1.86
C LEU A 5 -4.80 -10.46 0.47
N TYR A 6 -5.52 -9.98 -0.54
CA TYR A 6 -5.11 -9.98 -1.95
C TYR A 6 -5.24 -8.57 -2.49
N ILE A 7 -4.17 -8.03 -3.07
CA ILE A 7 -4.19 -6.75 -3.75
C ILE A 7 -3.44 -6.88 -5.06
N GLU A 8 -4.00 -6.33 -6.13
CA GLU A 8 -3.38 -6.31 -7.46
C GLU A 8 -3.58 -4.95 -8.14
N ALA A 9 -2.52 -4.46 -8.78
CA ALA A 9 -2.53 -3.30 -9.64
C ALA A 9 -1.92 -3.64 -11.01
N LEU A 10 -2.51 -3.14 -12.09
CA LEU A 10 -1.87 -3.10 -13.40
C LEU A 10 -1.07 -1.80 -13.49
N ILE A 11 0.22 -1.91 -13.83
CA ILE A 11 1.14 -0.78 -13.90
C ILE A 11 1.83 -0.77 -15.27
N ARG A 12 1.67 0.33 -16.01
CA ARG A 12 2.33 0.55 -17.30
C ARG A 12 3.77 1.00 -17.10
N THR A 13 4.67 0.04 -16.96
CA THR A 13 6.11 0.24 -16.71
C THR A 13 6.91 -0.97 -17.18
N ASP A 14 8.22 -0.84 -17.27
CA ASP A 14 9.14 -1.97 -17.43
C ASP A 14 9.46 -2.68 -16.10
N MET A 15 9.95 -3.93 -16.20
CA MET A 15 10.23 -4.79 -15.05
C MET A 15 11.37 -4.25 -14.20
N ALA A 16 12.43 -3.73 -14.80
CA ALA A 16 13.60 -3.25 -14.06
C ALA A 16 13.24 -2.05 -13.16
N LYS A 17 12.46 -1.10 -13.68
CA LYS A 17 11.99 0.06 -12.92
C LYS A 17 11.06 -0.35 -11.78
N LEU A 18 10.11 -1.25 -12.04
CA LEU A 18 9.22 -1.77 -11.00
C LEU A 18 9.99 -2.55 -9.93
N TRP A 19 10.87 -3.45 -10.34
CA TRP A 19 11.68 -4.28 -9.43
C TRP A 19 12.55 -3.42 -8.51
N ARG A 20 13.26 -2.43 -9.06
CA ARG A 20 14.07 -1.50 -8.25
C ARG A 20 13.20 -0.77 -7.22
N ARG A 21 12.08 -0.20 -7.66
CA ARG A 21 11.17 0.60 -6.80
C ARG A 21 10.51 -0.20 -5.68
N THR A 22 10.41 -1.51 -5.86
CA THR A 22 9.82 -2.40 -4.85
C THR A 22 10.88 -3.07 -3.99
N GLN A 23 12.07 -3.38 -4.51
CA GLN A 23 13.10 -4.12 -3.76
C GLN A 23 14.11 -3.20 -3.06
N ASP A 24 14.39 -2.01 -3.56
CA ASP A 24 15.27 -1.04 -2.89
C ASP A 24 14.53 -0.43 -1.68
N PRO A 25 15.01 -0.64 -0.43
CA PRO A 25 14.36 -0.08 0.77
C PRO A 25 14.17 1.44 0.72
N ALA A 26 15.14 2.16 0.16
CA ALA A 26 15.10 3.63 0.07
C ALA A 26 14.01 4.11 -0.91
N GLU A 27 13.71 3.34 -1.94
CA GLU A 27 12.60 3.62 -2.85
C GLU A 27 11.26 3.09 -2.30
N HIS A 28 11.26 1.90 -1.68
CA HIS A 28 10.07 1.22 -1.18
C HIS A 28 9.34 2.04 -0.11
N GLN A 29 10.07 2.52 0.91
CA GLN A 29 9.48 3.27 2.02
C GLN A 29 8.78 4.57 1.60
N ARG A 30 9.06 5.09 0.40
CA ARG A 30 8.48 6.35 -0.09
C ARG A 30 7.01 6.20 -0.50
N TRP A 31 6.65 5.07 -1.10
CA TRP A 31 5.31 4.84 -1.64
C TRP A 31 4.44 3.95 -0.75
N ASP A 32 5.03 3.07 0.05
CA ASP A 32 4.29 2.13 0.88
C ASP A 32 3.86 2.75 2.22
N ALA A 33 2.58 3.05 2.35
CA ALA A 33 2.02 3.66 3.56
C ALA A 33 2.09 2.76 4.80
N ARG A 34 2.40 1.47 4.63
CA ARG A 34 2.51 0.50 5.72
C ARG A 34 3.87 0.58 6.41
N PHE A 35 4.88 1.15 5.78
CA PHE A 35 6.23 1.24 6.30
C PHE A 35 6.70 2.70 6.30
N THR A 36 7.26 3.13 7.42
CA THR A 36 7.91 4.43 7.54
C THR A 36 9.40 4.33 7.21
N GLU A 37 10.05 3.29 7.73
CA GLU A 37 11.47 3.00 7.47
C GLU A 37 11.64 1.50 7.27
N ILE A 38 12.57 1.13 6.38
CA ILE A 38 12.98 -0.24 6.10
C ILE A 38 14.51 -0.25 5.99
N ASP A 39 15.16 -1.11 6.77
CA ASP A 39 16.62 -1.23 6.79
C ASP A 39 17.04 -2.68 6.60
N TYR A 40 17.92 -2.94 5.64
CA TYR A 40 18.51 -4.27 5.48
C TYR A 40 19.60 -4.51 6.55
N ILE A 41 19.58 -5.70 7.14
CA ILE A 41 20.54 -6.10 8.19
C ILE A 41 21.67 -6.89 7.54
N GLY A 42 22.74 -6.19 7.15
CA GLY A 42 23.89 -6.80 6.48
C GLY A 42 23.53 -7.52 5.17
N VAL A 43 24.45 -8.32 4.67
CA VAL A 43 24.24 -9.15 3.47
C VAL A 43 23.92 -10.57 3.92
N THR A 44 22.65 -10.97 3.85
CA THR A 44 22.19 -12.29 4.30
C THR A 44 21.38 -13.01 3.23
N THR A 45 21.24 -14.34 3.35
CA THR A 45 20.39 -15.14 2.47
C THR A 45 19.58 -16.14 3.30
N PRO A 46 18.24 -15.98 3.43
CA PRO A 46 17.41 -14.90 2.91
C PRO A 46 17.77 -13.52 3.49
N GLN A 47 17.46 -12.44 2.77
CA GLN A 47 17.78 -11.07 3.18
C GLN A 47 16.96 -10.70 4.41
N ARG A 48 17.63 -10.33 5.50
CA ARG A 48 17.00 -9.87 6.74
C ARG A 48 16.79 -8.37 6.69
N PHE A 49 15.70 -7.89 7.27
CA PHE A 49 15.42 -6.46 7.37
C PHE A 49 14.74 -6.12 8.69
N ARG A 50 14.93 -4.88 9.15
CA ARG A 50 14.08 -4.23 10.15
C ARG A 50 13.12 -3.30 9.43
N TYR A 51 11.95 -3.11 10.02
CA TYR A 51 11.04 -2.08 9.55
C TYR A 51 10.45 -1.35 10.76
N SER A 52 9.94 -0.16 10.49
CA SER A 52 9.05 0.51 11.42
C SER A 52 7.85 1.11 10.71
N THR A 53 6.77 1.27 11.46
CA THR A 53 5.54 1.91 11.02
C THR A 53 5.18 2.97 12.04
N THR A 54 5.12 4.23 11.62
CA THR A 54 4.73 5.35 12.48
C THR A 54 3.28 5.70 12.24
N VAL A 55 2.45 5.53 13.28
CA VAL A 55 1.01 5.81 13.25
C VAL A 55 0.69 6.77 14.38
N PHE A 56 0.13 7.94 14.06
CA PHE A 56 -0.19 8.99 15.04
C PHE A 56 0.97 9.35 15.99
N GLY A 57 2.21 9.37 15.47
CA GLY A 57 3.41 9.66 16.25
C GLY A 57 3.98 8.48 17.04
N VAL A 58 3.26 7.35 17.12
CA VAL A 58 3.75 6.12 17.75
C VAL A 58 4.50 5.28 16.72
N ARG A 59 5.73 4.91 17.05
CA ARG A 59 6.58 4.08 16.20
C ARG A 59 6.50 2.62 16.63
N ILE A 60 6.08 1.75 15.73
CA ILE A 60 6.01 0.29 15.95
C ILE A 60 7.15 -0.35 15.15
N HIS A 61 7.95 -1.18 15.80
CA HIS A 61 9.10 -1.85 15.19
C HIS A 61 8.78 -3.30 14.85
N GLY A 62 9.40 -3.81 13.78
CA GLY A 62 9.38 -5.22 13.47
C GLY A 62 10.59 -5.64 12.67
N GLU A 63 10.67 -6.94 12.43
CA GLU A 63 11.72 -7.56 11.65
C GLU A 63 11.13 -8.53 10.64
N GLY A 64 11.90 -8.83 9.61
CA GLY A 64 11.49 -9.76 8.59
C GLY A 64 12.63 -10.35 7.81
N ILE A 65 12.26 -11.30 6.97
CA ILE A 65 13.12 -11.91 5.98
C ILE A 65 12.43 -11.87 4.62
N THR A 66 13.17 -11.56 3.58
CA THR A 66 12.70 -11.61 2.20
C THR A 66 13.61 -12.50 1.36
N SER A 67 13.00 -13.22 0.44
CA SER A 67 13.71 -14.05 -0.53
C SER A 67 13.13 -13.83 -1.92
N HIS A 68 14.02 -13.77 -2.90
CA HIS A 68 13.65 -13.50 -4.29
C HIS A 68 13.83 -14.77 -5.11
N LYS A 69 12.86 -15.06 -5.98
CA LYS A 69 12.95 -16.13 -6.97
C LYS A 69 12.81 -15.52 -8.37
N ARG A 70 13.94 -15.41 -9.08
CA ARG A 70 14.03 -15.08 -10.51
C ARG A 70 13.24 -13.84 -10.95
N GLU A 71 13.34 -12.72 -10.22
CA GLU A 71 12.67 -11.43 -10.48
C GLU A 71 11.13 -11.45 -10.67
N ALA A 72 10.50 -12.62 -10.60
CA ALA A 72 9.07 -12.81 -10.85
C ALA A 72 8.27 -12.96 -9.54
N THR A 73 8.94 -13.34 -8.46
CA THR A 73 8.30 -13.54 -7.15
C THR A 73 9.25 -13.18 -6.02
N SER A 74 8.75 -12.41 -5.06
CA SER A 74 9.44 -12.12 -3.80
C SER A 74 8.57 -12.66 -2.66
N ALA A 75 9.10 -13.56 -1.84
CA ALA A 75 8.44 -14.03 -0.64
C ALA A 75 8.96 -13.22 0.56
N LEU A 76 8.10 -12.99 1.54
CA LEU A 76 8.48 -12.28 2.75
C LEU A 76 7.79 -12.89 3.98
N ARG A 77 8.53 -12.93 5.09
CA ARG A 77 7.98 -13.21 6.41
C ARG A 77 8.34 -12.04 7.32
N PHE A 78 7.44 -11.72 8.23
CA PHE A 78 7.61 -10.59 9.13
C PHE A 78 7.03 -10.94 10.49
N ARG A 79 7.57 -10.32 11.52
CA ARG A 79 7.08 -10.41 12.90
C ARG A 79 7.31 -9.08 13.61
N SER A 80 6.60 -8.89 14.71
CA SER A 80 6.82 -7.77 15.60
C SER A 80 6.54 -8.24 17.02
N ASP A 81 7.55 -8.09 17.88
CA ASP A 81 7.40 -8.32 19.32
C ASP A 81 7.04 -7.01 20.06
N HIS A 82 6.72 -5.94 19.31
CA HIS A 82 6.38 -4.65 19.88
C HIS A 82 5.00 -4.70 20.54
N PRO A 83 4.82 -4.27 21.80
CA PRO A 83 3.55 -4.42 22.55
C PRO A 83 2.34 -3.79 21.88
N LEU A 84 2.56 -2.69 21.14
CA LEU A 84 1.50 -1.97 20.41
C LEU A 84 1.28 -2.50 18.98
N SER A 85 2.00 -3.55 18.56
CA SER A 85 1.81 -4.12 17.24
C SER A 85 0.45 -4.85 17.16
N MET A 86 -0.29 -4.57 16.09
CA MET A 86 -1.50 -5.32 15.76
C MET A 86 -1.19 -6.69 15.13
N ILE A 87 0.08 -6.93 14.75
CA ILE A 87 0.53 -8.13 14.05
C ILE A 87 1.65 -8.80 14.84
N VAL A 88 1.46 -10.07 15.21
CA VAL A 88 2.48 -10.89 15.87
C VAL A 88 3.47 -11.42 14.82
N SER A 89 2.93 -12.10 13.81
CA SER A 89 3.72 -12.67 12.72
C SER A 89 2.86 -12.76 11.46
N GLY A 90 3.52 -12.76 10.31
CA GLY A 90 2.85 -12.84 9.03
C GLY A 90 3.77 -13.30 7.93
N SER A 91 3.15 -13.68 6.83
CA SER A 91 3.87 -14.05 5.62
C SER A 91 3.11 -13.60 4.40
N GLY A 92 3.84 -13.30 3.34
CA GLY A 92 3.27 -12.86 2.10
C GLY A 92 4.21 -13.07 0.95
N TYR A 93 3.73 -12.66 -0.21
CA TYR A 93 4.52 -12.64 -1.42
C TYR A 93 4.09 -11.49 -2.30
N TRP A 94 5.01 -11.09 -3.17
CA TRP A 94 4.79 -10.26 -4.33
C TRP A 94 5.02 -11.06 -5.59
N ARG A 95 4.20 -10.81 -6.60
CA ARG A 95 4.39 -11.35 -7.94
C ARG A 95 4.33 -10.24 -8.98
N TYR A 96 5.17 -10.42 -9.99
CA TYR A 96 5.31 -9.52 -11.12
C TYR A 96 4.98 -10.34 -12.36
N ILE A 97 3.83 -10.07 -12.98
CA ILE A 97 3.34 -10.82 -14.14
C ILE A 97 3.29 -9.86 -15.34
N PRO A 98 4.26 -9.95 -16.27
CA PRO A 98 4.21 -9.20 -17.52
C PRO A 98 2.95 -9.51 -18.33
N THR A 99 2.38 -8.49 -18.96
CA THR A 99 1.23 -8.58 -19.88
C THR A 99 1.42 -7.59 -21.03
N HIS A 100 0.57 -7.66 -22.06
CA HIS A 100 0.58 -6.68 -23.15
C HIS A 100 0.23 -5.25 -22.71
N GLN A 101 -0.44 -5.07 -21.57
CA GLN A 101 -0.88 -3.76 -21.08
C GLN A 101 0.04 -3.18 -19.98
N GLY A 102 1.14 -3.86 -19.64
CA GLY A 102 2.02 -3.52 -18.52
C GLY A 102 2.25 -4.71 -17.60
N ILE A 103 2.61 -4.46 -16.34
CA ILE A 103 2.89 -5.49 -15.36
C ILE A 103 1.77 -5.55 -14.33
N ARG A 104 1.20 -6.74 -14.14
CA ARG A 104 0.31 -7.01 -13.01
C ARG A 104 1.18 -7.24 -11.78
N PHE A 105 1.21 -6.24 -10.92
CA PHE A 105 1.87 -6.29 -9.62
C PHE A 105 0.85 -6.68 -8.55
N LEU A 106 1.08 -7.81 -7.89
CA LEU A 106 0.15 -8.32 -6.90
C LEU A 106 0.85 -8.77 -5.63
N THR A 107 0.11 -8.71 -4.53
CA THR A 107 0.49 -9.28 -3.25
C THR A 107 -0.61 -10.15 -2.69
N GLY A 108 -0.20 -11.28 -2.11
CA GLY A 108 -1.03 -12.08 -1.23
C GLY A 108 -0.31 -12.19 0.11
N TYR A 109 -0.99 -11.89 1.22
CA TYR A 109 -0.41 -12.08 2.54
C TYR A 109 -1.47 -12.35 3.61
N ASP A 110 -1.02 -13.01 4.67
CA ASP A 110 -1.81 -13.24 5.87
C ASP A 110 -0.94 -13.06 7.12
N TYR A 111 -1.59 -12.84 8.24
CA TYR A 111 -0.93 -12.60 9.51
C TYR A 111 -1.78 -13.01 10.70
N VAL A 112 -1.11 -13.33 11.80
CA VAL A 112 -1.69 -13.56 13.11
C VAL A 112 -1.86 -12.22 13.80
N PRO A 113 -3.11 -11.79 14.08
CA PRO A 113 -3.33 -10.55 14.80
C PRO A 113 -3.00 -10.72 16.29
N GLN A 114 -2.47 -9.67 16.91
CA GLN A 114 -2.29 -9.64 18.36
C GLN A 114 -3.65 -9.68 19.08
N TRP A 115 -4.63 -8.91 18.59
CA TRP A 115 -5.98 -8.81 19.15
C TRP A 115 -7.05 -9.18 18.10
N ALA A 116 -7.61 -10.38 18.20
CA ALA A 116 -8.55 -10.91 17.21
C ALA A 116 -9.81 -10.05 16.97
N PRO A 117 -10.47 -9.44 17.98
CA PRO A 117 -11.64 -8.60 17.73
C PRO A 117 -11.31 -7.35 16.90
N ALA A 118 -10.16 -6.73 17.16
CA ALA A 118 -9.73 -5.53 16.47
C ALA A 118 -9.25 -5.81 15.03
N ASP A 119 -8.86 -7.05 14.72
CA ASP A 119 -8.52 -7.48 13.35
C ASP A 119 -9.67 -7.29 12.35
N ARG A 120 -10.92 -7.32 12.82
CA ARG A 120 -12.11 -7.10 11.96
C ARG A 120 -12.11 -5.71 11.31
N VAL A 121 -11.51 -4.71 11.96
CA VAL A 121 -11.37 -3.34 11.44
C VAL A 121 -9.98 -3.15 10.83
N PHE A 122 -8.95 -3.68 11.49
CA PHE A 122 -7.57 -3.52 11.07
C PHE A 122 -7.26 -4.21 9.73
N ARG A 123 -7.80 -5.41 9.48
CA ARG A 123 -7.55 -6.15 8.24
C ARG A 123 -8.11 -5.46 6.99
N PRO A 124 -9.37 -4.98 6.95
CA PRO A 124 -9.84 -4.14 5.86
C PRO A 124 -9.01 -2.86 5.66
N LEU A 125 -8.60 -2.22 6.75
CA LEU A 125 -7.73 -1.03 6.70
C LEU A 125 -6.37 -1.35 6.07
N MET A 126 -5.75 -2.46 6.45
CA MET A 126 -4.49 -2.94 5.86
C MET A 126 -4.64 -3.25 4.37
N GLY A 127 -5.75 -3.88 3.97
CA GLY A 127 -6.07 -4.11 2.57
C GLY A 127 -6.24 -2.82 1.78
N TRP A 128 -6.93 -1.82 2.35
CA TRP A 128 -7.07 -0.49 1.76
C TRP A 128 -5.74 0.25 1.66
N ALA A 129 -4.92 0.24 2.72
CA ALA A 129 -3.63 0.91 2.77
C ALA A 129 -2.63 0.30 1.75
N THR A 130 -2.65 -1.03 1.61
CA THR A 130 -1.86 -1.73 0.58
C THR A 130 -2.29 -1.31 -0.83
N ALA A 131 -3.59 -1.30 -1.11
CA ALA A 131 -4.12 -0.85 -2.40
C ALA A 131 -3.82 0.63 -2.70
N TRP A 132 -3.93 1.50 -1.70
CA TRP A 132 -3.57 2.91 -1.84
C TRP A 132 -2.07 3.08 -2.14
N SER A 133 -1.23 2.30 -1.49
CA SER A 133 0.22 2.26 -1.72
C SER A 133 0.58 1.79 -3.13
N PHE A 134 -0.09 0.75 -3.62
CA PHE A 134 0.11 0.24 -4.98
C PHE A 134 -0.27 1.29 -6.04
N ASP A 135 -1.36 2.04 -5.84
CA ASP A 135 -1.72 3.11 -6.76
C ASP A 135 -0.74 4.30 -6.69
N ARG A 136 -0.14 4.60 -5.54
CA ARG A 136 0.98 5.57 -5.46
C ARG A 136 2.19 5.12 -6.25
N LEU A 137 2.57 3.85 -6.10
CA LEU A 137 3.64 3.26 -6.88
C LEU A 137 3.33 3.34 -8.38
N ARG A 138 2.09 3.01 -8.78
CA ARG A 138 1.63 3.17 -10.18
C ARG A 138 1.80 4.61 -10.65
N ILE A 139 1.33 5.60 -9.90
CA ILE A 139 1.44 7.01 -10.28
C ILE A 139 2.90 7.43 -10.45
N TRP A 140 3.77 6.99 -9.54
CA TRP A 140 5.19 7.29 -9.63
C TRP A 140 5.85 6.65 -10.86
N LEU A 141 5.47 5.41 -11.19
CA LEU A 141 6.03 4.68 -12.32
C LEU A 141 5.52 5.21 -13.67
N GLU A 142 4.22 5.50 -13.78
CA GLU A 142 3.54 5.88 -15.02
C GLU A 142 3.63 7.38 -15.34
N HIS A 143 3.68 8.25 -14.33
CA HIS A 143 3.64 9.70 -14.52
C HIS A 143 4.91 10.42 -14.01
N ASP A 144 5.87 9.68 -13.46
CA ASP A 144 7.09 10.22 -12.84
C ASP A 144 6.82 11.26 -11.74
N ILE A 145 5.68 11.11 -11.04
CA ILE A 145 5.30 11.98 -9.92
C ILE A 145 5.76 11.32 -8.62
N PRO A 146 6.71 11.91 -7.87
CA PRO A 146 7.20 11.34 -6.63
C PRO A 146 6.08 11.09 -5.60
N PRO A 147 6.18 10.04 -4.77
CA PRO A 147 5.15 9.69 -3.81
C PRO A 147 4.82 10.81 -2.81
N GLU A 148 5.77 11.70 -2.52
CA GLU A 148 5.60 12.85 -1.64
C GLU A 148 4.62 13.89 -2.24
N LYS A 149 4.69 14.10 -3.57
CA LYS A 149 3.75 14.98 -4.29
C LYS A 149 2.36 14.37 -4.38
N THR A 150 2.26 13.06 -4.63
CA THR A 150 0.95 12.38 -4.69
C THR A 150 0.20 12.44 -3.36
N ARG A 151 0.93 12.49 -2.23
CA ARG A 151 0.34 12.71 -0.90
C ARG A 151 -0.28 14.10 -0.79
N ALA A 152 0.41 15.15 -1.26
CA ALA A 152 -0.13 16.50 -1.29
C ALA A 152 -1.39 16.58 -2.16
N PHE A 153 -1.39 15.95 -3.34
CA PHE A 153 -2.59 15.89 -4.19
C PHE A 153 -3.77 15.20 -3.51
N ALA A 154 -3.52 14.12 -2.75
CA ALA A 154 -4.57 13.46 -1.98
C ALA A 154 -5.15 14.35 -0.87
N VAL A 155 -4.30 15.13 -0.19
CA VAL A 155 -4.73 16.09 0.83
C VAL A 155 -5.57 17.21 0.22
N VAL A 156 -5.12 17.78 -0.89
CA VAL A 156 -5.86 18.85 -1.60
C VAL A 156 -7.21 18.34 -2.11
N ASP A 157 -7.26 17.17 -2.75
CA ASP A 157 -8.52 16.54 -3.20
C ASP A 157 -9.49 16.30 -2.02
N ALA A 158 -8.99 15.83 -0.88
CA ALA A 158 -9.80 15.64 0.32
C ALA A 158 -10.31 16.97 0.90
N ALA A 159 -9.47 17.99 0.97
CA ALA A 159 -9.83 19.31 1.47
C ALA A 159 -10.92 19.97 0.61
N ILE A 160 -10.78 19.93 -0.72
CA ILE A 160 -11.78 20.47 -1.66
C ILE A 160 -13.13 19.80 -1.45
N ARG A 161 -13.17 18.46 -1.33
CA ARG A 161 -14.41 17.71 -1.10
C ARG A 161 -15.03 18.03 0.26
N ALA A 162 -14.21 18.13 1.31
CA ALA A 162 -14.69 18.50 2.63
C ALA A 162 -15.29 19.92 2.65
N ILE A 163 -14.60 20.89 2.04
CA ILE A 163 -15.08 22.26 1.89
C ILE A 163 -16.41 22.28 1.12
N ALA A 164 -16.52 21.52 0.03
CA ALA A 164 -17.74 21.43 -0.76
C ALA A 164 -18.93 20.87 0.05
N ILE A 165 -18.71 19.84 0.87
CA ILE A 165 -19.73 19.28 1.77
C ILE A 165 -20.15 20.31 2.82
N VAL A 166 -19.18 20.96 3.47
CA VAL A 166 -19.45 22.00 4.48
C VAL A 166 -20.21 23.18 3.86
N ALA A 167 -19.84 23.60 2.66
CA ALA A 167 -20.51 24.66 1.92
C ALA A 167 -21.94 24.25 1.57
N ALA A 168 -22.16 23.04 1.05
CA ALA A 168 -23.50 22.52 0.75
C ALA A 168 -24.44 22.59 1.96
N VAL A 169 -23.93 22.19 3.13
CA VAL A 169 -24.70 22.24 4.40
C VAL A 169 -24.96 23.69 4.82
N ARG A 170 -23.93 24.56 4.80
CA ARG A 170 -24.05 25.96 5.24
C ARG A 170 -24.98 26.78 4.36
N THR A 171 -24.92 26.60 3.04
CA THR A 171 -25.71 27.36 2.08
C THR A 171 -27.04 26.69 1.75
N LYS A 172 -27.35 25.52 2.34
CA LYS A 172 -28.49 24.67 2.00
C LYS A 172 -28.59 24.38 0.49
N ASN A 173 -27.44 24.34 -0.20
CA ASN A 173 -27.38 24.08 -1.63
C ASN A 173 -26.82 22.67 -1.87
N PRO A 174 -27.67 21.66 -2.12
CA PRO A 174 -27.22 20.28 -2.27
C PRO A 174 -26.36 20.07 -3.52
N TRP A 175 -26.44 20.95 -4.52
CA TRP A 175 -25.63 20.86 -5.75
C TRP A 175 -24.13 20.94 -5.46
N LEU A 176 -23.72 21.67 -4.41
CA LEU A 176 -22.31 21.75 -3.99
C LEU A 176 -21.78 20.40 -3.49
N ALA A 177 -22.64 19.53 -2.94
CA ALA A 177 -22.24 18.20 -2.50
C ALA A 177 -21.90 17.26 -3.67
N LEU A 178 -22.31 17.57 -4.91
CA LEU A 178 -21.96 16.78 -6.09
C LEU A 178 -20.44 16.72 -6.34
N ILE A 179 -19.69 17.72 -5.87
CA ILE A 179 -18.22 17.74 -5.94
C ILE A 179 -17.61 16.52 -5.21
N ALA A 180 -18.27 16.02 -4.15
CA ALA A 180 -17.82 14.84 -3.42
C ALA A 180 -17.83 13.56 -4.29
N PHE A 181 -18.64 13.53 -5.35
CA PHE A 181 -18.78 12.38 -6.26
C PHE A 181 -17.92 12.49 -7.52
N VAL A 182 -17.31 13.64 -7.79
CA VAL A 182 -16.43 13.84 -8.96
C VAL A 182 -15.29 12.82 -8.92
N PRO A 183 -15.02 12.06 -10.01
CA PRO A 183 -13.93 11.10 -10.04
C PRO A 183 -12.58 11.75 -9.73
N LYS A 184 -11.76 11.09 -8.90
CA LYS A 184 -10.39 11.52 -8.63
C LYS A 184 -9.56 11.46 -9.91
N SER A 185 -8.76 12.50 -10.18
CA SER A 185 -7.72 12.49 -11.22
C SER A 185 -6.81 11.27 -11.08
N ASP A 186 -6.34 10.76 -12.20
CA ASP A 186 -5.34 9.68 -12.32
C ASP A 186 -4.05 9.93 -11.51
N LYS A 187 -3.71 11.19 -11.22
CA LYS A 187 -2.56 11.62 -10.40
C LYS A 187 -2.83 11.62 -8.89
N VAL A 188 -4.09 11.45 -8.47
CA VAL A 188 -4.48 11.37 -7.05
C VAL A 188 -4.63 9.91 -6.65
N PRO A 189 -3.88 9.42 -5.65
CA PRO A 189 -3.97 8.03 -5.20
C PRO A 189 -5.38 7.60 -4.76
N ALA A 190 -5.81 6.43 -5.22
CA ALA A 190 -7.13 5.87 -4.94
C ALA A 190 -7.10 4.33 -4.88
N ALA A 191 -7.26 3.78 -3.67
CA ALA A 191 -7.29 2.33 -3.43
C ALA A 191 -8.32 1.56 -4.28
N ARG A 192 -9.39 2.22 -4.72
CA ARG A 192 -10.43 1.63 -5.57
C ARG A 192 -9.94 1.21 -6.97
N ARG A 193 -8.77 1.68 -7.41
CA ARG A 193 -8.15 1.29 -8.69
C ARG A 193 -7.47 -0.08 -8.63
N CYS A 194 -7.24 -0.61 -7.44
CA CYS A 194 -6.64 -1.94 -7.27
C CYS A 194 -7.73 -3.00 -7.06
N LEU A 195 -7.49 -4.19 -7.63
CA LEU A 195 -8.31 -5.37 -7.37
C LEU A 195 -8.00 -5.90 -5.97
N ARG A 196 -9.05 -6.17 -5.18
CA ARG A 196 -8.94 -6.68 -3.80
C ARG A 196 -9.46 -8.12 -3.62
N LYS A 197 -9.88 -8.73 -4.73
CA LYS A 197 -10.28 -10.13 -4.79
C LYS A 197 -9.47 -10.77 -5.91
N ARG A 198 -8.98 -11.98 -5.65
CA ARG A 198 -8.33 -12.77 -6.68
C ARG A 198 -9.36 -13.08 -7.79
N PRO A 199 -9.08 -12.78 -9.06
CA PRO A 199 -9.93 -13.20 -10.15
C PRO A 199 -10.08 -14.73 -10.13
N LEU A 200 -11.31 -15.22 -10.28
CA LEU A 200 -11.52 -16.64 -10.57
C LEU A 200 -10.86 -16.94 -11.91
N ARG A 201 -10.08 -18.02 -11.96
CA ARG A 201 -9.44 -18.48 -13.20
C ARG A 201 -10.47 -19.12 -14.10
#